data_AF-A0A1Q5CNB7-F1
#
_entry.id   AF-A0A1Q5CNB7-F1
#
_cell.length_a   1.000
_cell.length_b   1.000
_cell.length_c   1.000
_cell.angle_alpha   90.00
_cell.angle_beta   90.00
_cell.angle_gamma   90.00
#
_symmetry.space_group_name_H-M   'P 1'
#
loop_
_entity.id
_entity.type
_entity.pdbx_description
1 polymer ?
#
loop_
_entity_poly.entity_id
_entity_poly.type
_entity_poly.pdbx_seq_one_letter_code
_entity_poly.pdbx_strand_id
1 'polypeptide(L)'
;MESAPACWRLYGELTIRLLALSPAAAQPSHVDCFATQHTGGADNDRRQRSSIAVHLVALCARIERGITAVQLQRLRPRVSATVLPTLGMDDWPLLTPPDDYGELTVAVLWNLPDDEFGPSLADWPGCVWSAWQHQHATVRVWTDALLEAL
;
A
#
# COMPACT_ATOMS: atom_id res chain seq x y z
N MET A 1 9.36 7.18 -0.42
CA MET A 1 9.45 5.77 0.00
C MET A 1 10.90 5.43 0.15
N GLU A 2 11.35 5.22 1.38
CA GLU A 2 12.72 4.80 1.67
C GLU A 2 12.74 3.27 1.88
N SER A 3 13.65 2.59 1.18
CA SER A 3 13.80 1.14 1.26
C SER A 3 15.27 0.76 1.13
N ALA A 4 15.64 -0.42 1.62
CA ALA A 4 16.99 -0.94 1.39
C ALA A 4 17.26 -1.10 -0.12
N PRO A 5 18.47 -0.79 -0.63
CA PRO A 5 18.76 -0.88 -2.06
C PRO A 5 18.46 -2.24 -2.70
N ALA A 6 18.62 -3.33 -1.92
CA ALA A 6 18.29 -4.68 -2.37
C ALA A 6 16.78 -4.87 -2.58
N CYS A 7 15.94 -4.38 -1.65
CA CYS A 7 14.48 -4.44 -1.79
C CYS A 7 13.99 -3.62 -2.99
N TRP A 8 14.55 -2.42 -3.19
CA TRP A 8 14.21 -1.58 -4.34
C TRP A 8 14.56 -2.27 -5.67
N ARG A 9 15.72 -2.92 -5.75
CA ARG A 9 16.12 -3.69 -6.94
C ARG A 9 15.14 -4.83 -7.22
N LEU A 10 14.84 -5.65 -6.20
CA LEU A 10 13.89 -6.76 -6.33
C LEU A 10 12.50 -6.27 -6.76
N TYR A 11 12.07 -5.12 -6.25
CA TYR A 11 10.80 -4.52 -6.66
C TYR A 11 10.80 -4.07 -8.13
N GLY A 12 11.92 -3.54 -8.62
CA GLY A 12 12.10 -3.23 -10.04
C GLY A 12 11.98 -4.48 -10.90
N GLU A 13 12.68 -5.56 -10.54
CA GLU A 13 12.62 -6.84 -11.25
C GLU A 13 11.22 -7.46 -11.22
N LEU A 14 10.55 -7.43 -10.07
CA LEU A 14 9.16 -7.85 -9.93
C LEU A 14 8.25 -7.05 -10.89
N THR A 15 8.41 -5.72 -10.93
CA THR A 15 7.61 -4.86 -11.82
C THR A 15 7.83 -5.20 -13.29
N ILE A 16 9.07 -5.50 -13.69
CA ILE A 16 9.40 -5.95 -15.06
C ILE A 16 8.69 -7.28 -15.36
N ARG A 17 8.76 -8.27 -14.45
CA ARG A 17 8.07 -9.56 -14.58
C ARG A 17 6.56 -9.37 -14.74
N LEU A 18 5.94 -8.50 -13.93
CA LEU A 18 4.52 -8.21 -14.00
C LEU A 18 4.11 -7.60 -15.34
N LEU A 19 4.87 -6.61 -15.83
CA LEU A 19 4.61 -5.96 -17.11
C LEU A 19 4.76 -6.93 -18.30
N ALA A 20 5.70 -7.88 -18.21
CA ALA A 20 5.90 -8.92 -19.21
C ALA A 20 4.73 -9.92 -19.26
N LEU A 21 4.10 -10.23 -18.11
CA LEU A 21 2.91 -11.09 -18.05
C LEU A 21 1.68 -10.40 -18.64
N SER A 22 1.33 -9.21 -18.14
CA SER A 22 0.36 -8.31 -18.77
C SER A 22 0.28 -6.96 -18.02
N PRO A 23 -0.13 -5.87 -18.68
CA PRO A 23 -0.46 -4.61 -18.00
C PRO A 23 -1.56 -4.77 -16.93
N ALA A 24 -2.45 -5.75 -17.09
CA ALA A 24 -3.50 -6.06 -16.13
C ALA A 24 -2.99 -6.81 -14.89
N ALA A 25 -1.88 -7.54 -14.98
CA ALA A 25 -1.21 -8.21 -13.86
C ALA A 25 -0.42 -7.22 -12.98
N ALA A 26 0.04 -6.11 -13.55
CA ALA A 26 0.61 -4.97 -12.83
C ALA A 26 -0.49 -4.13 -12.12
N GLN A 27 -1.35 -4.79 -11.35
CA GLN A 27 -2.40 -4.11 -10.57
C GLN A 27 -1.76 -3.09 -9.61
N PRO A 28 -2.31 -1.87 -9.45
CA PRO A 28 -1.72 -0.83 -8.60
C PRO A 28 -1.45 -1.25 -7.13
N SER A 29 -2.09 -2.33 -6.67
CA SER A 29 -1.95 -2.86 -5.31
C SER A 29 -0.53 -3.32 -4.97
N HIS A 30 0.29 -3.77 -5.94
CA HIS A 30 1.69 -4.15 -5.63
C HIS A 30 2.52 -2.94 -5.16
N VAL A 31 2.21 -1.75 -5.68
CA VAL A 31 2.84 -0.50 -5.24
C VAL A 31 2.43 -0.18 -3.80
N ASP A 32 1.15 -0.37 -3.48
CA ASP A 32 0.62 -0.10 -2.14
C ASP A 32 1.20 -1.05 -1.10
N CYS A 33 1.34 -2.34 -1.45
CA CYS A 33 1.99 -3.34 -0.62
C CYS A 33 3.45 -2.98 -0.37
N PHE A 34 4.22 -2.73 -1.44
CA PHE A 34 5.63 -2.39 -1.30
C PHE A 34 5.84 -1.12 -0.47
N ALA A 35 5.03 -0.08 -0.69
CA ALA A 35 5.08 1.15 0.09
C ALA A 35 4.87 0.95 1.59
N THR A 36 3.89 0.14 1.95
CA THR A 36 3.47 -0.05 3.34
C THR A 36 4.27 -1.12 4.07
N GLN A 37 5.13 -1.86 3.36
CA GLN A 37 6.16 -2.72 3.95
C GLN A 37 7.53 -2.04 4.10
N HIS A 38 7.70 -0.82 3.58
CA HIS A 38 8.96 -0.08 3.64
C HIS A 38 8.75 1.31 4.26
N THR A 39 8.60 1.32 5.58
CA THR A 39 8.27 2.53 6.36
C THR A 39 9.48 3.35 6.81
N GLY A 40 10.68 3.05 6.30
CA GLY A 40 11.91 3.75 6.67
C GLY A 40 11.79 5.27 6.54
N GLY A 41 12.36 6.01 7.51
CA GLY A 41 12.40 7.46 7.51
C GLY A 41 11.09 8.19 7.83
N ALA A 42 9.99 7.47 8.11
CA ALA A 42 8.69 8.09 8.44
C ALA A 42 8.70 8.90 9.75
N ASP A 43 9.55 8.53 10.70
CA ASP A 43 9.80 9.27 11.94
C ASP A 43 10.31 10.70 11.66
N ASN A 44 11.17 10.86 10.66
CA ASN A 44 11.86 12.13 10.38
C ASN A 44 11.41 12.84 9.09
N ASP A 45 10.66 12.18 8.19
CA ASP A 45 10.22 12.73 6.90
C ASP A 45 8.70 12.68 6.73
N ARG A 46 8.10 13.88 6.64
CA ARG A 46 6.66 14.11 6.36
C ARG A 46 6.21 13.42 5.07
N ARG A 47 7.06 13.40 4.04
CA ARG A 47 6.73 12.79 2.74
C ARG A 47 6.59 11.28 2.87
N GLN A 48 7.42 10.65 3.72
CA GLN A 48 7.33 9.21 3.99
C GLN A 48 6.05 8.87 4.75
N ARG A 49 5.71 9.65 5.79
CA ARG A 49 4.41 9.49 6.50
C ARG A 49 3.23 9.60 5.56
N SER A 50 3.23 10.63 4.72
CA SER A 50 2.18 10.85 3.72
C SER A 50 2.07 9.68 2.75
N SER A 51 3.20 9.15 2.27
CA SER A 51 3.23 7.98 1.40
C SER A 51 2.57 6.77 2.07
N ILE A 52 2.97 6.42 3.30
CA ILE A 52 2.41 5.29 4.04
C ILE A 52 0.90 5.45 4.24
N ALA A 53 0.44 6.62 4.70
CA ALA A 53 -0.97 6.88 4.93
C ALA A 53 -1.80 6.74 3.65
N VAL A 54 -1.35 7.33 2.54
CA VAL A 54 -2.03 7.26 1.24
C VAL A 54 -2.15 5.81 0.75
N HIS A 55 -1.09 5.01 0.88
CA HIS A 55 -1.09 3.62 0.44
C HIS A 55 -1.92 2.71 1.35
N LEU A 56 -1.95 2.95 2.67
CA LEU A 56 -2.84 2.23 3.59
C LEU A 56 -4.31 2.54 3.33
N VAL A 57 -4.66 3.81 3.08
CA VAL A 57 -6.03 4.18 2.66
C VAL A 57 -6.41 3.49 1.35
N ALA A 58 -5.48 3.41 0.40
CA ALA A 58 -5.73 2.70 -0.86
C ALA A 58 -5.98 1.19 -0.65
N LEU A 59 -5.20 0.53 0.21
CA LEU A 59 -5.42 -0.88 0.57
C LEU A 59 -6.77 -1.10 1.26
N CYS A 60 -7.10 -0.28 2.27
CA CYS A 60 -8.37 -0.37 2.98
C CYS A 60 -9.57 -0.15 2.02
N ALA A 61 -9.50 0.88 1.18
CA ALA A 61 -10.55 1.17 0.19
C ALA A 61 -10.78 -0.01 -0.78
N ARG A 62 -9.70 -0.65 -1.25
CA ARG A 62 -9.81 -1.81 -2.15
C ARG A 62 -10.38 -3.03 -1.44
N ILE A 63 -9.81 -3.38 -0.28
CA ILE A 63 -10.06 -4.64 0.40
C ILE A 63 -11.41 -4.62 1.11
N GLU A 64 -11.72 -3.54 1.81
CA GLU A 64 -12.90 -3.50 2.68
C GLU A 64 -14.09 -2.73 2.09
N ARG A 65 -13.85 -1.82 1.13
CA ARG A 65 -14.90 -0.97 0.53
C ARG A 65 -15.18 -1.31 -0.93
N GLY A 66 -14.51 -2.33 -1.48
CA GLY A 66 -14.73 -2.79 -2.85
C GLY A 66 -14.35 -1.77 -3.94
N ILE A 67 -13.51 -0.79 -3.62
CA ILE A 67 -13.08 0.21 -4.59
C ILE A 67 -12.17 -0.46 -5.63
N THR A 68 -12.54 -0.32 -6.90
CA THR A 68 -11.80 -0.91 -8.02
C THR A 68 -10.46 -0.20 -8.24
N ALA A 69 -9.52 -0.87 -8.90
CA ALA A 69 -8.22 -0.28 -9.28
C ALA A 69 -8.37 1.02 -10.08
N VAL A 70 -9.35 1.08 -11.00
CA VAL A 70 -9.63 2.26 -11.83
C VAL A 70 -10.14 3.43 -10.99
N GLN A 71 -11.03 3.17 -10.03
CA GLN A 71 -11.48 4.20 -9.09
C GLN A 71 -10.31 4.68 -8.21
N LEU A 72 -9.50 3.76 -7.69
CA LEU A 72 -8.34 4.09 -6.87
C LEU A 72 -7.32 4.99 -7.59
N GLN A 73 -7.06 4.76 -8.88
CA GLN A 73 -6.18 5.64 -9.67
C GLN A 73 -6.67 7.09 -9.69
N ARG A 74 -7.99 7.32 -9.67
CA ARG A 74 -8.59 8.66 -9.62
C ARG A 74 -8.60 9.25 -8.22
N LEU A 75 -8.77 8.41 -7.20
CA LEU A 75 -8.87 8.83 -5.80
C LEU A 75 -7.51 9.11 -5.17
N ARG A 76 -6.47 8.34 -5.52
CA ARG A 76 -5.17 8.36 -4.85
C ARG A 76 -4.53 9.77 -4.78
N PRO A 77 -4.50 10.56 -5.88
CA PRO A 77 -3.93 11.91 -5.83
C PRO A 77 -4.69 12.87 -4.89
N ARG A 78 -5.93 12.54 -4.52
CA ARG A 78 -6.82 13.37 -3.71
C ARG A 78 -6.79 13.01 -2.22
N VAL A 79 -6.26 11.85 -1.83
CA VAL A 79 -6.34 11.35 -0.44
C VAL A 79 -5.90 12.40 0.58
N SER A 80 -4.69 12.95 0.46
CA SER A 80 -4.22 13.97 1.42
C SER A 80 -5.02 15.26 1.35
N ALA A 81 -5.40 15.71 0.15
CA ALA A 81 -6.16 16.95 -0.04
C ALA A 81 -7.61 16.85 0.45
N THR A 82 -8.13 15.63 0.63
CA THR A 82 -9.48 15.36 1.09
C THR A 82 -9.49 14.98 2.57
N VAL A 83 -8.74 13.97 2.97
CA VAL A 83 -8.80 13.41 4.33
C VAL A 83 -8.31 14.39 5.38
N LEU A 84 -7.18 15.06 5.14
CA LEU A 84 -6.59 15.98 6.11
C LEU A 84 -7.56 17.12 6.50
N PRO A 85 -8.13 17.91 5.56
CA PRO A 85 -9.08 18.95 5.93
C PRO A 85 -10.39 18.38 6.49
N THR A 86 -10.90 17.26 5.98
CA THR A 86 -12.13 16.63 6.51
C THR A 86 -12.00 16.26 7.98
N LEU A 87 -10.80 15.86 8.41
CA LEU A 87 -10.51 15.47 9.79
C LEU A 87 -9.84 16.58 10.63
N GLY A 88 -9.69 17.79 10.09
CA GLY A 88 -9.04 18.90 10.77
C GLY A 88 -7.56 18.66 11.10
N MET A 89 -6.86 17.91 10.25
CA MET A 89 -5.45 17.55 10.40
C MET A 89 -4.56 18.41 9.51
N ASP A 90 -3.46 18.93 10.05
CA ASP A 90 -2.46 19.70 9.29
C ASP A 90 -1.42 18.80 8.58
N ASP A 91 -1.22 17.59 9.10
CA ASP A 91 -0.27 16.60 8.58
C ASP A 91 -0.71 15.17 8.92
N TRP A 92 -0.13 14.20 8.20
CA TRP A 92 -0.31 12.80 8.54
C TRP A 92 0.44 12.44 9.83
N PRO A 93 -0.20 11.78 10.80
CA PRO A 93 0.46 11.33 12.01
C PRO A 93 1.45 10.23 11.66
N LEU A 94 2.45 10.07 12.52
CA LEU A 94 3.31 8.90 12.47
C LEU A 94 2.49 7.68 12.85
N LEU A 95 2.35 6.74 11.93
CA LEU A 95 1.82 5.41 12.25
C LEU A 95 2.98 4.53 12.72
N THR A 96 2.78 3.86 13.86
CA THR A 96 3.70 2.82 14.30
C THR A 96 3.58 1.64 13.32
N PRO A 97 4.69 1.22 12.67
CA PRO A 97 4.68 0.05 11.78
C PRO A 97 4.36 -1.23 12.58
N PRO A 98 3.93 -2.31 11.91
CA PRO A 98 3.79 -3.60 12.56
C PRO A 98 5.16 -4.19 12.91
N ASP A 99 5.18 -5.12 13.87
CA ASP A 99 6.39 -5.86 14.25
C ASP A 99 6.86 -6.80 13.13
N ASP A 100 5.92 -7.29 12.31
CA ASP A 100 6.14 -8.13 11.14
C ASP A 100 5.22 -7.67 9.98
N TYR A 101 5.71 -7.71 8.75
CA TYR A 101 4.99 -7.23 7.56
C TYR A 101 4.18 -8.30 6.82
N GLY A 102 4.02 -9.47 7.44
CA GLY A 102 3.39 -10.66 6.89
C GLY A 102 4.34 -11.53 6.08
N GLU A 103 3.87 -12.74 5.77
CA GLU A 103 4.64 -13.79 5.09
C GLU A 103 4.96 -13.46 3.62
N LEU A 104 4.13 -12.62 2.99
CA LEU A 104 4.33 -12.19 1.60
C LEU A 104 5.06 -10.85 1.57
N THR A 105 6.29 -10.88 1.06
CA THR A 105 7.12 -9.69 0.78
C THR A 105 7.60 -9.72 -0.66
N VAL A 106 8.14 -8.60 -1.15
CA VAL A 106 8.77 -8.56 -2.48
C VAL A 106 9.85 -9.63 -2.67
N ALA A 107 10.60 -9.94 -1.60
CA ALA A 107 11.66 -10.94 -1.65
C ALA A 107 11.11 -12.36 -1.74
N VAL A 108 10.02 -12.64 -1.02
CA VAL A 108 9.33 -13.94 -1.11
C VAL A 108 8.75 -14.11 -2.51
N LEU A 109 7.95 -13.15 -2.98
CA LEU A 109 7.31 -13.20 -4.31
C LEU A 109 8.31 -13.38 -5.44
N TRP A 110 9.47 -12.73 -5.36
CA TRP A 110 10.51 -12.87 -6.37
C TRP A 110 11.07 -14.29 -6.49
N ASN A 111 11.14 -15.02 -5.37
CA ASN A 111 11.70 -16.37 -5.33
C ASN A 111 10.67 -17.49 -5.55
N LEU A 112 9.39 -17.15 -5.70
CA LEU A 112 8.34 -18.15 -5.95
C LEU A 112 8.40 -18.72 -7.37
N PRO A 113 8.11 -20.02 -7.54
CA PRO A 113 7.92 -20.62 -8.86
C PRO A 113 6.69 -20.02 -9.57
N ASP A 114 6.62 -20.18 -10.89
CA ASP A 114 5.60 -19.52 -11.73
C ASP A 114 4.16 -19.90 -11.37
N ASP A 115 3.93 -21.14 -10.94
CA ASP A 115 2.62 -21.66 -10.55
C ASP A 115 2.13 -21.11 -9.20
N GLU A 116 3.05 -20.76 -8.29
CA GLU A 116 2.74 -20.15 -6.99
C GLU A 116 2.74 -18.62 -7.03
N PHE A 117 3.44 -18.01 -7.99
CA PHE A 117 3.60 -16.57 -8.10
C PHE A 117 2.27 -15.82 -8.29
N GLY A 118 1.42 -16.28 -9.21
CA GLY A 118 0.15 -15.63 -9.51
C GLY A 118 -0.82 -15.57 -8.33
N PRO A 119 -1.12 -16.70 -7.68
CA PRO A 119 -1.94 -16.73 -6.46
C PRO A 119 -1.34 -15.87 -5.33
N SER A 120 -0.04 -16.01 -5.06
CA SER A 120 0.62 -15.26 -3.97
C SER A 120 0.63 -13.76 -4.23
N LEU A 121 0.80 -13.33 -5.48
CA LEU A 121 0.68 -11.92 -5.86
C LEU A 121 -0.74 -11.38 -5.59
N ALA A 122 -1.78 -12.19 -5.83
CA ALA A 122 -3.16 -11.82 -5.57
C ALA A 122 -3.46 -11.72 -4.06
N ASP A 123 -2.82 -12.55 -3.24
CA ASP A 123 -2.97 -12.58 -1.78
C ASP A 123 -2.14 -11.51 -1.06
N TRP A 124 -1.06 -11.01 -1.68
CA TRP A 124 -0.14 -10.04 -1.07
C TRP A 124 -0.84 -8.82 -0.43
N PRO A 125 -1.83 -8.15 -1.06
CA PRO A 125 -2.54 -7.05 -0.43
C PRO A 125 -3.27 -7.43 0.86
N GLY A 126 -3.88 -8.62 0.91
CA GLY A 126 -4.55 -9.12 2.10
C GLY A 126 -3.57 -9.43 3.22
N CYS A 127 -2.42 -10.01 2.87
CA CYS A 127 -1.32 -10.27 3.81
C CYS A 127 -0.79 -8.96 4.42
N VAL A 128 -0.46 -7.97 3.60
CA VAL A 128 0.05 -6.66 4.09
C VAL A 128 -1.02 -5.93 4.90
N TRP A 129 -2.28 -5.92 4.44
CA TRP A 129 -3.35 -5.29 5.20
C TRP A 129 -3.52 -5.94 6.58
N SER A 130 -3.47 -7.27 6.66
CA SER A 130 -3.56 -7.99 7.93
C SER A 130 -2.40 -7.68 8.88
N ALA A 131 -1.18 -7.50 8.37
CA ALA A 131 -0.04 -7.08 9.18
C ALA A 131 -0.29 -5.73 9.88
N TRP A 132 -0.99 -4.81 9.21
CA TRP A 132 -1.36 -3.50 9.73
C TRP A 132 -2.62 -3.48 10.62
N GLN A 133 -3.12 -4.62 11.10
CA GLN A 133 -4.37 -4.72 11.86
C GLN A 133 -4.49 -3.77 13.06
N HIS A 134 -3.38 -3.49 13.75
CA HIS A 134 -3.35 -2.56 14.89
C HIS A 134 -3.65 -1.10 14.50
N GLN A 135 -3.51 -0.75 13.21
CA GLN A 135 -3.84 0.58 12.67
C GLN A 135 -5.15 0.61 11.87
N HIS A 136 -5.87 -0.51 11.74
CA HIS A 136 -7.09 -0.57 10.91
C HIS A 136 -8.13 0.45 11.32
N ALA A 137 -8.37 0.64 12.62
CA ALA A 137 -9.36 1.60 13.10
C ALA A 137 -9.05 3.02 12.59
N THR A 138 -7.79 3.45 12.70
CA THR A 138 -7.31 4.75 12.21
C THR A 138 -7.47 4.87 10.69
N VAL A 139 -7.01 3.87 9.94
CA VAL A 139 -7.03 3.91 8.47
C VAL A 139 -8.46 3.82 7.92
N ARG A 140 -9.36 3.10 8.59
CA ARG A 140 -10.79 3.06 8.23
C ARG A 140 -11.43 4.44 8.33
N VAL A 141 -11.18 5.18 9.41
CA VAL A 141 -11.67 6.58 9.55
C VAL A 141 -11.19 7.45 8.39
N TRP A 142 -9.92 7.34 8.00
CA TRP A 142 -9.37 8.08 6.86
C TRP A 142 -10.00 7.66 5.53
N THR A 143 -10.26 6.37 5.38
CA THR A 143 -10.87 5.80 4.17
C THR A 143 -12.32 6.27 4.04
N ASP A 144 -13.08 6.24 5.13
CA ASP A 144 -14.47 6.67 5.15
C ASP A 144 -14.55 8.19 4.87
N ALA A 145 -13.68 9.00 5.48
CA ALA A 145 -13.55 10.43 5.18
C ALA A 145 -13.22 10.74 3.71
N LEU A 146 -12.41 9.90 3.05
CA LEU A 146 -12.14 10.02 1.62
C LEU A 146 -13.40 9.75 0.78
N LEU A 147 -14.16 8.71 1.12
CA LEU A 147 -15.28 8.22 0.34
C LEU A 147 -16.55 9.06 0.55
N GLU A 148 -16.78 9.60 1.74
CA GLU A 148 -17.90 10.51 2.03
C GLU A 148 -17.78 11.86 1.31
N ALA A 149 -16.56 12.22 0.88
CA ALA A 149 -16.26 13.46 0.16
C ALA A 149 -16.33 13.32 -1.38
N LEU A 150 -16.83 12.18 -1.89
CA LEU A 150 -17.05 11.90 -3.32
C LEU A 150 -18.46 12.27 -3.78
#